data_AF-A0A542DD97-F1
#
_entry.id   AF-A0A542DD97-F1
#
_cell.length_a   1.000
_cell.length_b   1.000
_cell.length_c   1.000
_cell.angle_alpha   90.00
_cell.angle_beta   90.00
_cell.angle_gamma   90.00
#
_symmetry.space_group_name_H-M   'P 1'
#
loop_
_entity.id
_entity.type
_entity.pdbx_description
1 polymer ?
#
loop_
_entity_poly.entity_id
_entity_poly.type
_entity_poly.pdbx_seq_one_letter_code
_entity_poly.pdbx_strand_id
1 'polypeptide(L)'
;MVDRTSGVPAFRQVAADLRERIAAGQYTPGSRLPSERELVDTYGVSRPTIRDAVNMLRAEGIVTAEHGRGAFMADAAARGWTPSSSVKIRFEPADDRVAECLGIQAGDEVTARDRVMRANGLVVQLAASRLPRDLTHGNAIEQIDTGIPVVTVTRIAHGKDRPLEMNDMVLPADRFELSYEWPAD
;
A
#
# COMPACT_ATOMS: atom_id res chain seq x y z
N MET A 1 -8.35 -4.18 27.00
CA MET A 1 -7.01 -4.82 27.18
C MET A 1 -7.19 -6.32 27.00
N VAL A 2 -6.29 -7.02 26.31
CA VAL A 2 -6.50 -8.43 25.94
C VAL A 2 -6.28 -9.36 27.14
N ASP A 3 -7.30 -10.13 27.50
CA ASP A 3 -7.24 -11.17 28.53
C ASP A 3 -6.89 -12.53 27.92
N ARG A 4 -5.65 -12.98 28.17
CA ARG A 4 -5.14 -14.27 27.66
C ARG A 4 -5.72 -15.49 28.38
N THR A 5 -6.42 -15.31 29.49
CA THR A 5 -7.01 -16.39 30.28
C THR A 5 -8.47 -16.67 29.94
N SER A 6 -9.14 -15.76 29.23
CA SER A 6 -10.55 -15.85 28.85
C SER A 6 -10.96 -17.01 27.93
N GLY A 7 -9.98 -17.73 27.34
CA GLY A 7 -10.24 -18.75 26.31
C GLY A 7 -10.68 -18.17 24.96
N VAL A 8 -10.94 -16.86 24.86
CA VAL A 8 -11.26 -16.17 23.62
C VAL A 8 -9.96 -15.84 22.88
N PRO A 9 -9.83 -16.16 21.57
CA PRO A 9 -8.65 -15.78 20.79
C PRO A 9 -8.38 -14.27 20.84
N ALA A 10 -7.12 -13.88 21.02
CA ALA A 10 -6.70 -12.50 21.20
C ALA A 10 -7.20 -11.55 20.09
N PHE A 11 -7.18 -11.98 18.83
CA PHE A 11 -7.65 -11.16 17.71
C PHE A 11 -9.15 -10.85 17.79
N ARG A 12 -9.97 -11.76 18.32
CA ARG A 12 -11.41 -11.53 18.52
C ARG A 12 -11.66 -10.52 19.63
N GLN A 13 -10.85 -10.55 20.69
CA GLN A 13 -10.93 -9.57 21.77
C GLN A 13 -10.54 -8.17 21.27
N VAL A 14 -9.49 -8.07 20.45
CA VAL A 14 -9.10 -6.80 19.81
C VAL A 14 -10.19 -6.29 18.87
N ALA A 15 -10.77 -7.16 18.04
CA ALA A 15 -11.86 -6.77 17.14
C ALA A 15 -13.10 -6.30 17.93
N ALA A 16 -13.44 -6.97 19.03
CA ALA A 16 -14.54 -6.57 19.92
C ALA A 16 -14.31 -5.16 20.52
N ASP A 17 -13.15 -4.93 21.11
CA ASP A 17 -12.80 -3.63 21.71
C ASP A 17 -12.79 -2.51 20.65
N LEU A 18 -12.18 -2.74 19.48
CA LEU A 18 -12.20 -1.77 18.38
C LEU A 18 -13.62 -1.48 17.88
N ARG A 19 -14.48 -2.50 17.76
CA ARG A 19 -15.87 -2.34 17.35
C ARG A 19 -16.64 -1.44 18.32
N GLU A 20 -16.46 -1.67 19.63
CA GLU A 20 -17.09 -0.84 20.66
C GLU A 20 -16.61 0.61 20.60
N ARG A 21 -15.31 0.84 20.41
CA ARG A 21 -14.76 2.20 20.27
C ARG A 21 -15.30 2.94 19.05
N ILE A 22 -15.43 2.24 17.91
CA ILE A 22 -16.02 2.79 16.69
C ILE A 22 -17.48 3.13 16.93
N ALA A 23 -18.26 2.21 17.52
CA ALA A 23 -19.67 2.43 17.84
C ALA A 23 -19.88 3.58 18.85
N ALA A 24 -18.96 3.75 19.79
CA ALA A 24 -18.94 4.85 20.76
C ALA A 24 -18.50 6.20 20.16
N GLY A 25 -18.16 6.25 18.86
CA GLY A 25 -17.76 7.48 18.17
C GLY A 25 -16.35 7.96 18.47
N GLN A 26 -15.47 7.14 19.06
CA GLN A 26 -14.04 7.48 19.20
C GLN A 26 -13.36 7.64 17.84
N TYR A 27 -13.90 6.99 16.81
CA TYR A 27 -13.50 7.14 15.42
C TYR A 27 -14.72 7.61 14.63
N THR A 28 -14.68 8.83 14.10
CA THR A 28 -15.76 9.34 13.25
C THR A 28 -15.80 8.57 11.93
N PRO A 29 -16.97 8.40 11.29
CA PRO A 29 -17.04 7.79 9.96
C PRO A 29 -16.09 8.48 8.97
N GLY A 30 -15.26 7.69 8.29
CA GLY A 30 -14.21 8.19 7.38
C GLY A 30 -12.90 8.60 8.07
N SER A 31 -12.83 8.61 9.40
CA SER A 31 -11.56 8.80 10.12
C SER A 31 -10.67 7.56 10.04
N ARG A 32 -9.36 7.79 10.13
CA ARG A 32 -8.35 6.74 10.06
C ARG A 32 -8.29 6.01 11.41
N LEU A 33 -8.35 4.68 11.39
CA LEU A 33 -7.95 3.87 12.54
C LEU A 33 -6.45 4.05 12.84
N PRO A 34 -6.02 3.86 14.11
CA PRO A 34 -4.60 3.77 14.42
C PRO A 34 -3.91 2.71 13.55
N SER A 35 -2.65 2.94 13.21
CA SER A 35 -1.85 2.02 12.40
C SER A 35 -1.68 0.66 13.10
N GLU A 36 -1.36 -0.39 12.33
CA GLU A 36 -1.07 -1.71 12.90
C GLU A 36 -0.01 -1.63 14.03
N ARG A 37 0.98 -0.73 13.90
CA ARG A 37 2.01 -0.53 14.93
C ARG A 37 1.43 0.08 16.20
N GLU A 38 0.67 1.16 16.08
CA GLU A 38 0.04 1.82 17.23
C GLU A 38 -0.94 0.87 17.95
N LEU A 39 -1.64 0.01 17.19
CA LEU A 39 -2.51 -1.01 17.75
C LEU A 39 -1.69 -2.12 18.45
N VAL A 40 -0.55 -2.55 17.89
CA VAL A 40 0.37 -3.47 18.57
C VAL A 40 0.82 -2.86 19.91
N ASP A 41 1.23 -1.60 19.91
CA ASP A 41 1.69 -0.87 21.09
C ASP A 41 0.55 -0.73 22.13
N THR A 42 -0.68 -0.47 21.67
CA THR A 42 -1.87 -0.29 22.52
C THR A 42 -2.35 -1.59 23.15
N TYR A 43 -2.40 -2.68 22.38
CA TYR A 43 -3.00 -3.94 22.81
C TYR A 43 -1.98 -4.95 23.34
N GLY A 44 -0.68 -4.74 23.11
CA GLY A 44 0.39 -5.64 23.56
C GLY A 44 0.31 -7.02 22.91
N VAL A 45 -0.18 -7.10 21.68
CA VAL A 45 -0.31 -8.35 20.90
C VAL A 45 0.52 -8.30 19.61
N SER A 46 0.72 -9.48 19.00
CA SER A 46 1.51 -9.58 17.78
C SER A 46 0.84 -8.86 16.60
N ARG A 47 1.66 -8.40 15.65
CA ARG A 47 1.19 -7.75 14.42
C ARG A 47 0.25 -8.62 13.58
N PRO A 48 0.48 -9.93 13.40
CA PRO A 48 -0.52 -10.84 12.80
C PRO A 48 -1.87 -10.83 13.54
N THR A 49 -1.86 -10.84 14.88
CA THR A 49 -3.08 -10.77 15.68
C THR A 49 -3.87 -9.49 15.45
N ILE A 50 -3.19 -8.34 15.35
CA ILE A 50 -3.83 -7.06 14.97
C ILE A 50 -4.40 -7.14 13.56
N ARG A 51 -3.65 -7.69 12.61
CA ARG A 51 -4.10 -7.83 11.22
C ARG A 51 -5.36 -8.68 11.11
N ASP A 52 -5.41 -9.80 11.82
CA ASP A 52 -6.58 -10.69 11.85
C ASP A 52 -7.80 -9.99 12.45
N ALA A 53 -7.60 -9.18 13.50
CA ALA A 53 -8.67 -8.39 14.10
C ALA A 53 -9.22 -7.33 13.14
N VAL A 54 -8.34 -6.59 12.46
CA VAL A 54 -8.74 -5.58 11.47
C VAL A 54 -9.42 -6.23 10.26
N ASN A 55 -8.93 -7.38 9.79
CA ASN A 55 -9.55 -8.12 8.68
C ASN A 55 -10.95 -8.64 9.03
N MET A 56 -11.17 -9.05 10.28
CA MET A 56 -12.51 -9.40 10.77
C MET A 56 -13.46 -8.20 10.69
N LEU A 57 -13.04 -7.03 11.17
CA LEU A 57 -13.85 -5.81 11.07
C LEU A 57 -14.11 -5.37 9.62
N ARG A 58 -13.17 -5.65 8.71
CA ARG A 58 -13.36 -5.43 7.27
C ARG A 58 -14.42 -6.36 6.69
N ALA A 59 -14.35 -7.64 7.02
CA ALA A 59 -15.34 -8.63 6.58
C ALA A 59 -16.75 -8.30 7.08
N GLU A 60 -16.86 -7.65 8.24
CA GLU A 60 -18.11 -7.15 8.80
C GLU A 60 -18.58 -5.80 8.19
N GLY A 61 -17.78 -5.19 7.31
CA GLY A 61 -18.09 -3.89 6.70
C GLY A 61 -17.96 -2.68 7.63
N ILE A 62 -17.37 -2.87 8.82
CA ILE A 62 -17.24 -1.84 9.86
C ILE A 62 -16.07 -0.90 9.53
N VAL A 63 -15.02 -1.44 8.92
CA VAL A 63 -13.84 -0.68 8.51
C VAL A 63 -13.53 -0.98 7.05
N THR A 64 -13.16 0.04 6.29
CA THR A 64 -12.71 -0.14 4.91
C THR A 64 -11.20 0.01 4.85
N ALA A 65 -10.55 -0.77 3.97
CA ALA A 65 -9.16 -0.54 3.66
C ALA A 65 -9.05 0.64 2.69
N GLU A 66 -8.66 1.81 3.18
CA GLU A 66 -8.05 2.83 2.32
C GLU A 66 -6.53 2.75 2.50
N HIS A 67 -5.85 1.97 1.66
CA HIS A 67 -4.38 2.00 1.59
C HIS A 67 -3.88 1.96 0.15
N GLY A 68 -2.79 2.70 -0.04
CA GLY A 68 -2.20 3.06 -1.32
C GLY A 68 -1.78 4.52 -1.31
N ARG A 69 -0.99 4.97 -0.31
CA ARG A 69 -0.31 6.26 -0.41
C ARG A 69 0.81 6.12 -1.45
N GLY A 70 0.44 6.07 -2.72
CA GLY A 70 1.39 6.29 -3.81
C GLY A 70 2.03 7.68 -3.66
N ALA A 71 3.17 7.90 -4.29
CA ALA A 71 3.85 9.21 -4.31
C ALA A 71 2.87 10.37 -4.56
N PHE A 72 1.89 10.16 -5.45
CA PHE A 72 0.80 11.10 -5.70
C PHE A 72 0.01 11.50 -4.44
N MET A 73 -0.42 10.55 -3.62
CA MET A 73 -1.22 10.82 -2.42
C MET A 73 -0.42 11.61 -1.38
N ALA A 74 0.89 11.33 -1.27
CA ALA A 74 1.77 12.04 -0.36
C ALA A 74 2.06 13.48 -0.85
N ASP A 75 2.44 13.64 -2.13
CA ASP A 75 2.72 14.95 -2.74
C ASP A 75 1.48 15.86 -2.76
N ALA A 76 0.32 15.33 -3.15
CA ALA A 76 -0.92 16.10 -3.14
C ALA A 76 -1.35 16.53 -1.73
N ALA A 77 -1.17 15.67 -0.72
CA ALA A 77 -1.44 16.02 0.67
C ALA A 77 -0.46 17.08 1.20
N ALA A 78 0.83 16.99 0.85
CA ALA A 78 1.84 17.98 1.21
C ALA A 78 1.53 19.38 0.63
N ARG A 79 0.84 19.42 -0.51
CA ARG A 79 0.33 20.65 -1.15
C ARG A 79 -1.01 21.15 -0.61
N GLY A 80 -1.54 20.52 0.44
CA GLY A 80 -2.81 20.90 1.07
C GLY A 80 -4.06 20.49 0.27
N TRP A 81 -3.93 19.57 -0.69
CA TRP A 81 -5.08 19.02 -1.40
C TRP A 81 -5.66 17.82 -0.64
N THR A 82 -6.92 17.49 -0.92
CA THR A 82 -7.57 16.25 -0.47
C THR A 82 -7.44 15.22 -1.59
N PRO A 83 -6.44 14.33 -1.55
CA PRO A 83 -6.25 13.35 -2.60
C PRO A 83 -7.17 12.15 -2.42
N SER A 84 -7.53 11.51 -3.52
CA SER A 84 -8.13 10.17 -3.51
C SER A 84 -7.74 9.37 -4.74
N SER A 85 -7.82 8.05 -4.67
CA SER A 85 -7.57 7.20 -5.82
C SER A 85 -8.50 6.01 -5.87
N SER A 86 -8.94 5.63 -7.07
CA SER A 86 -9.61 4.36 -7.32
C SER A 86 -8.77 3.48 -8.25
N VAL A 87 -8.83 2.17 -8.04
CA VAL A 87 -8.09 1.18 -8.83
C VAL A 87 -9.06 0.14 -9.38
N LYS A 88 -8.92 -0.20 -10.66
CA LYS A 88 -9.62 -1.32 -11.31
C LYS A 88 -8.60 -2.29 -11.89
N ILE A 89 -8.69 -3.56 -11.49
CA ILE A 89 -7.87 -4.65 -12.02
C ILE A 89 -8.73 -5.52 -12.95
N ARG A 90 -8.15 -5.92 -14.08
CA ARG A 90 -8.73 -6.88 -15.04
C ARG A 90 -7.62 -7.74 -15.63
N PHE A 91 -8.00 -8.86 -16.21
CA PHE A 91 -7.14 -9.67 -17.08
C PHE A 91 -7.71 -9.58 -18.49
N GLU A 92 -6.88 -9.18 -19.44
CA GLU A 92 -7.29 -8.99 -20.83
C GLU A 92 -6.18 -9.51 -21.77
N PRO A 93 -6.52 -10.00 -22.97
CA PRO A 93 -5.51 -10.34 -23.97
C PRO A 93 -4.78 -9.07 -24.42
N ALA A 94 -3.47 -9.17 -24.65
CA ALA A 94 -2.68 -8.09 -25.23
C ALA A 94 -3.15 -7.80 -26.66
N ASP A 95 -3.45 -6.54 -26.95
CA ASP A 95 -3.57 -6.06 -28.32
C ASP A 95 -2.18 -5.93 -28.97
N ASP A 96 -2.15 -5.69 -30.29
CA ASP A 96 -0.89 -5.60 -31.04
C ASP A 96 0.09 -4.57 -30.46
N ARG A 97 -0.43 -3.43 -29.98
CA ARG A 97 0.38 -2.36 -29.42
C ARG A 97 0.99 -2.77 -28.08
N VAL A 98 0.18 -3.35 -27.19
CA VAL A 98 0.63 -3.83 -25.88
C VAL A 98 1.65 -4.94 -26.06
N ALA A 99 1.40 -5.86 -26.99
CA ALA A 99 2.30 -6.95 -27.32
C ALA A 99 3.67 -6.44 -27.79
N GLU A 100 3.68 -5.51 -28.76
CA GLU A 100 4.89 -4.87 -29.25
C GLU A 100 5.67 -4.17 -28.14
N CYS A 101 5.00 -3.36 -27.32
CA CYS A 101 5.64 -2.60 -26.25
C CYS A 101 6.24 -3.47 -25.14
N LEU A 102 5.63 -4.63 -24.87
CA LEU A 102 6.06 -5.54 -23.80
C LEU A 102 6.95 -6.68 -24.30
N GLY A 103 7.13 -6.83 -25.62
CA GLY A 103 7.89 -7.93 -26.21
C GLY A 103 7.23 -9.30 -26.03
N ILE A 104 5.89 -9.33 -26.00
CA ILE A 104 5.07 -10.56 -25.87
C ILE A 104 4.27 -10.78 -27.16
N GLN A 105 3.53 -11.89 -27.28
CA GLN A 105 2.67 -12.15 -28.44
C GLN A 105 1.31 -11.46 -28.27
N ALA A 106 0.72 -11.00 -29.38
CA ALA A 106 -0.67 -10.56 -29.38
C ALA A 106 -1.57 -11.71 -28.94
N GLY A 107 -2.50 -11.42 -28.03
CA GLY A 107 -3.34 -12.43 -27.37
C GLY A 107 -2.77 -12.98 -26.06
N ASP A 108 -1.48 -12.78 -25.75
CA ASP A 108 -0.93 -13.16 -24.45
C ASP A 108 -1.65 -12.40 -23.33
N GLU A 109 -1.91 -13.07 -22.22
CA GLU A 109 -2.71 -12.48 -21.15
C GLU A 109 -1.90 -11.43 -20.38
N VAL A 110 -2.51 -10.26 -20.15
CA VAL A 110 -1.95 -9.18 -19.35
C VAL A 110 -2.84 -8.83 -18.18
N THR A 111 -2.21 -8.43 -17.08
CA THR A 111 -2.88 -7.74 -15.98
C THR A 111 -3.04 -6.27 -16.33
N ALA A 112 -4.28 -5.84 -16.53
CA ALA A 112 -4.64 -4.45 -16.72
C ALA A 112 -4.99 -3.79 -15.38
N ARG A 113 -4.22 -2.78 -15.01
CA ARG A 113 -4.38 -1.99 -13.79
C ARG A 113 -4.60 -0.53 -14.13
N ASP A 114 -5.85 -0.09 -14.00
CA ASP A 114 -6.23 1.31 -14.23
C ASP A 114 -6.43 2.03 -12.90
N ARG A 115 -5.89 3.24 -12.79
CA ARG A 115 -6.00 4.10 -11.62
C ARG A 115 -6.52 5.47 -11.99
N VAL A 116 -7.48 5.96 -11.22
CA VAL A 116 -7.97 7.35 -11.30
C VAL A 116 -7.53 8.07 -10.04
N MET A 117 -6.69 9.07 -10.20
CA MET A 117 -6.13 9.88 -9.11
C MET A 117 -6.82 11.24 -9.11
N ARG A 118 -7.24 11.68 -7.94
CA ARG A 118 -8.01 12.90 -7.74
C ARG A 118 -7.35 13.79 -6.71
N ALA A 119 -7.50 15.10 -6.89
CA ALA A 119 -7.18 16.11 -5.89
C ALA A 119 -8.40 17.03 -5.74
N ASN A 120 -8.90 17.20 -4.52
CA ASN A 120 -10.12 17.97 -4.24
C ASN A 120 -11.33 17.50 -5.07
N GLY A 121 -11.44 16.18 -5.27
CA GLY A 121 -12.50 15.55 -6.08
C GLY A 121 -12.31 15.61 -7.59
N LEU A 122 -11.46 16.51 -8.09
CA LEU A 122 -11.15 16.64 -9.52
C LEU A 122 -10.19 15.54 -9.96
N VAL A 123 -10.43 14.94 -11.14
CA VAL A 123 -9.49 13.98 -11.73
C VAL A 123 -8.27 14.74 -12.20
N VAL A 124 -7.10 14.36 -11.68
CA VAL A 124 -5.83 15.00 -12.02
C VAL A 124 -4.88 14.07 -12.76
N GLN A 125 -5.05 12.74 -12.62
CA GLN A 125 -4.26 11.78 -13.38
C GLN A 125 -5.03 10.47 -13.60
N LEU A 126 -4.86 9.91 -14.80
CA LEU A 126 -5.24 8.54 -15.14
C LEU A 126 -3.95 7.75 -15.39
N ALA A 127 -3.80 6.60 -14.75
CA ALA A 127 -2.68 5.70 -14.99
C ALA A 127 -3.21 4.34 -15.41
N ALA A 128 -2.90 3.93 -16.64
CA ALA A 128 -3.35 2.71 -17.26
C ALA A 128 -2.12 1.82 -17.51
N SER A 129 -1.94 0.77 -16.71
CA SER A 129 -0.79 -0.13 -16.79
C SER A 129 -1.21 -1.48 -17.34
N ARG A 130 -0.40 -2.07 -18.23
CA ARG A 130 -0.51 -3.46 -18.69
C ARG A 130 0.80 -4.15 -18.33
N LEU A 131 0.69 -5.33 -17.71
CA LEU A 131 1.83 -6.13 -17.28
C LEU A 131 1.64 -7.57 -17.77
N PRO A 132 2.67 -8.24 -18.29
CA PRO A 132 2.60 -9.67 -18.62
C PRO A 132 2.11 -10.47 -17.42
N ARG A 133 1.06 -11.29 -17.60
CA ARG A 133 0.40 -11.94 -16.46
C ARG A 133 1.26 -13.03 -15.83
N ASP A 134 2.11 -13.68 -16.61
CA ASP A 134 3.12 -14.63 -16.12
C ASP A 134 4.02 -14.03 -15.01
N LEU A 135 4.27 -12.72 -15.04
CA LEU A 135 5.04 -12.00 -14.02
C LEU A 135 4.19 -11.53 -12.82
N THR A 136 2.87 -11.43 -12.98
CA THR A 136 1.97 -10.90 -11.94
C THR A 136 1.16 -11.97 -11.21
N HIS A 137 0.99 -13.14 -11.83
CA HIS A 137 0.07 -14.17 -11.37
C HIS A 137 0.32 -14.55 -9.90
N GLY A 138 -0.72 -14.38 -9.07
CA GLY A 138 -0.69 -14.75 -7.65
C GLY A 138 0.12 -13.82 -6.74
N ASN A 139 0.62 -12.69 -7.25
CA ASN A 139 1.32 -11.69 -6.45
C ASN A 139 0.46 -10.44 -6.16
N ALA A 140 1.03 -9.50 -5.42
CA ALA A 140 0.31 -8.32 -4.94
C ALA A 140 -0.20 -7.40 -6.07
N ILE A 141 0.38 -7.44 -7.28
CA ILE A 141 0.03 -6.56 -8.42
C ILE A 141 -1.41 -6.78 -8.90
N GLU A 142 -1.93 -8.01 -8.75
CA GLU A 142 -3.32 -8.38 -9.08
C GLU A 142 -4.34 -7.92 -8.03
N GLN A 143 -3.87 -7.39 -6.89
CA GLN A 143 -4.73 -6.93 -5.78
C GLN A 143 -4.93 -5.42 -5.84
N ILE A 144 -6.10 -4.93 -5.39
CA ILE A 144 -6.36 -3.48 -5.31
C ILE A 144 -5.32 -2.80 -4.41
N ASP A 145 -5.02 -3.42 -3.27
CA ASP A 145 -3.97 -2.98 -2.35
C ASP A 145 -2.69 -3.81 -2.58
N THR A 146 -1.65 -3.17 -3.07
CA THR A 146 -0.34 -3.80 -3.35
C THR A 146 0.63 -3.70 -2.18
N GLY A 147 0.21 -3.15 -1.03
CA GLY A 147 1.08 -2.81 0.09
C GLY A 147 1.69 -1.41 -0.02
N ILE A 148 2.62 -1.09 0.89
CA ILE A 148 3.30 0.21 0.95
C ILE A 148 4.29 0.30 -0.22
N PRO A 149 4.20 1.30 -1.11
CA PRO A 149 5.22 1.52 -2.13
C PRO A 149 6.59 1.70 -1.46
N VAL A 150 7.64 1.11 -2.02
CA VAL A 150 8.99 1.19 -1.45
C VAL A 150 9.96 1.84 -2.43
N VAL A 151 10.96 2.54 -1.90
CA VAL A 151 12.16 2.96 -2.60
C VAL A 151 13.27 2.01 -2.20
N THR A 152 13.93 1.38 -3.17
CA THR A 152 15.16 0.62 -2.93
C THR A 152 16.35 1.53 -3.18
N VAL A 153 17.21 1.69 -2.17
CA VAL A 153 18.47 2.43 -2.27
C VAL A 153 19.63 1.47 -2.06
N THR A 154 20.40 1.24 -3.12
CA THR A 154 21.69 0.54 -3.03
C THR A 154 22.79 1.58 -2.91
N ARG A 155 23.52 1.56 -1.78
CA ARG A 155 24.68 2.43 -1.53
C ARG A 155 25.95 1.60 -1.56
N ILE A 156 26.92 2.00 -2.38
CA ILE A 156 28.27 1.43 -2.36
C ILE A 156 29.23 2.50 -1.85
N ALA A 157 29.87 2.26 -0.71
CA ALA A 157 30.91 3.12 -0.18
C ALA A 157 32.27 2.70 -0.75
N HIS A 158 33.06 3.65 -1.24
CA HIS A 158 34.39 3.40 -1.80
C HIS A 158 35.49 3.90 -0.86
N GLY A 159 36.54 3.10 -0.72
CA GLY A 159 37.85 3.52 -0.21
C GLY A 159 38.76 3.92 -1.37
N LYS A 160 40.02 4.23 -1.06
CA LYS A 160 40.99 4.74 -2.04
C LYS A 160 41.10 3.91 -3.32
N ASP A 161 41.14 2.58 -3.17
CA ASP A 161 41.45 1.67 -4.28
C ASP A 161 40.36 0.61 -4.52
N ARG A 162 39.33 0.52 -3.67
CA ARG A 162 38.27 -0.50 -3.77
C ARG A 162 36.98 -0.14 -3.02
N PRO A 163 35.83 -0.73 -3.36
CA PRO A 163 34.62 -0.68 -2.53
C PRO A 163 34.89 -1.22 -1.11
N LEU A 164 34.36 -0.54 -0.10
CA LEU A 164 34.44 -0.90 1.31
C LEU A 164 33.14 -1.54 1.82
N GLU A 165 31.99 -1.10 1.32
CA GLU A 165 30.68 -1.54 1.79
C GLU A 165 29.65 -1.46 0.67
N MET A 166 28.77 -2.44 0.58
CA MET A 166 27.52 -2.38 -0.16
C MET A 166 26.37 -2.53 0.83
N ASN A 167 25.40 -1.63 0.76
CA ASN A 167 24.25 -1.59 1.65
C ASN A 167 22.97 -1.43 0.82
N ASP A 168 22.07 -2.40 0.93
CA ASP A 168 20.75 -2.38 0.31
C ASP A 168 19.68 -2.01 1.34
N MET A 169 19.01 -0.89 1.11
CA MET A 169 17.93 -0.39 1.97
C MET A 169 16.61 -0.40 1.21
N VAL A 170 15.58 -0.95 1.85
CA VAL A 170 14.19 -0.87 1.38
C VAL A 170 13.45 0.10 2.27
N LEU A 171 13.11 1.28 1.74
CA LEU A 171 12.49 2.37 2.47
C LEU A 171 11.01 2.49 2.09
N PRO A 172 10.07 2.57 3.04
CA PRO A 172 8.67 2.81 2.73
C PRO A 172 8.47 4.24 2.20
N ALA A 173 8.02 4.37 0.96
CA ALA A 173 7.93 5.65 0.23
C ALA A 173 6.87 6.61 0.77
N ASP A 174 5.99 6.14 1.68
CA ASP A 174 5.05 6.99 2.40
C ASP A 174 5.66 7.66 3.65
N ARG A 175 6.93 7.36 3.98
CA ARG A 175 7.67 7.89 5.13
C ARG A 175 8.99 8.55 4.80
N PHE A 176 9.51 8.33 3.59
CA PHE A 176 10.81 8.82 3.16
C PHE A 176 10.67 9.53 1.82
N GLU A 177 11.26 10.71 1.73
CA GLU A 177 11.42 11.48 0.50
C GLU A 177 12.87 11.34 0.04
N LEU A 178 13.08 10.99 -1.24
CA LEU A 178 14.41 10.96 -1.86
C LEU A 178 14.63 12.27 -2.60
N SER A 179 15.57 13.09 -2.13
CA SER A 179 16.01 14.31 -2.80
C SER A 179 17.52 14.29 -3.05
N TYR A 180 17.94 14.83 -4.19
CA TYR A 180 19.34 15.10 -4.48
C TYR A 180 19.44 16.34 -5.36
N GLU A 181 20.52 17.09 -5.18
CA GLU A 181 20.89 18.22 -6.03
C GLU A 181 22.09 17.81 -6.88
N TRP A 182 22.14 18.26 -8.12
CA TRP A 182 23.28 18.06 -8.99
C TRP A 182 23.52 19.35 -9.80
N PRO A 183 24.79 19.78 -9.95
CA PRO A 183 25.11 20.88 -10.85
C PRO A 183 24.76 20.49 -12.29
N ALA A 184 24.20 21.44 -13.03
CA ALA A 184 23.70 21.24 -14.39
C ALA A 184 24.69 21.68 -15.48
N ASP A 185 25.85 22.16 -15.05
CA ASP A 185 26.93 22.75 -15.85
C ASP A 185 27.80 21.70 -16.55
#